data_AF-A0A345VJD4-F1
#
_entry.id   AF-A0A345VJD4-F1
#
_cell.length_a   1.000
_cell.length_b   1.000
_cell.length_c   1.000
_cell.angle_alpha   90.00
_cell.angle_beta   90.00
_cell.angle_gamma   90.00
#
_symmetry.space_group_name_H-M   'P 1'
#
loop_
_entity.id
_entity.type
_entity.pdbx_description
1 polymer ?
#
loop_
_entity_poly.entity_id
_entity_poly.type
_entity_poly.pdbx_seq_one_letter_code
_entity_poly.pdbx_strand_id
1 'polypeptide(L)'
;MFRLQNQANGKEQEYANRAALLIGLEGEENRCLQLNMSATFYLFHIDKQGAVIESMELTIPSSEDTSIKELLGQFGLKKDDKKGFSARFAKKTTTKESQSLAKQENQVSEVTSHQRGSLFKGILWTVPMFLSLTSLILALQKPAELPSASHQEMSKKQVTVIDHGPDVFARYFIGSYFSGSDTREKFLSEDLSIDDIAVDKATPTSVLLESQRTNGDTSTLTYVITIRDEKEKLSSKRLELTVKKSKNATYGYLIHKTPRLNSYP
;
A
#
# COMPACT_ATOMS: atom_id res chain seq x y z
N MET A 1 24.23 11.21 0.55
CA MET A 1 23.97 9.87 1.13
C MET A 1 22.48 9.57 1.02
N PHE A 2 22.09 8.31 1.11
CA PHE A 2 20.68 7.92 1.05
C PHE A 2 20.27 7.27 2.35
N ARG A 3 19.03 7.47 2.76
CA ARG A 3 18.44 6.83 3.93
C ARG A 3 17.14 6.16 3.52
N LEU A 4 16.97 4.93 3.96
CA LEU A 4 15.75 4.15 3.82
C LEU A 4 15.15 3.98 5.21
N GLN A 5 13.87 4.26 5.36
CA GLN A 5 13.13 4.08 6.60
C GLN A 5 11.91 3.21 6.34
N ASN A 6 11.77 2.13 7.10
CA ASN A 6 10.59 1.27 7.01
C ASN A 6 9.44 1.91 7.80
N GLN A 7 8.28 2.06 7.16
CA GLN A 7 7.11 2.70 7.77
C GLN A 7 6.54 1.89 8.96
N ALA A 8 6.61 0.56 8.92
CA ALA A 8 5.96 -0.30 9.90
C ALA A 8 6.72 -0.37 11.23
N ASN A 9 8.05 -0.29 11.22
CA ASN A 9 8.89 -0.43 12.42
C ASN A 9 9.83 0.75 12.67
N GLY A 10 9.85 1.76 11.79
CA GLY A 10 10.70 2.94 11.90
C GLY A 10 12.20 2.66 11.74
N LYS A 11 12.60 1.44 11.36
CA LYS A 11 14.01 1.08 11.21
C LYS A 11 14.63 1.85 10.05
N GLU A 12 15.74 2.53 10.33
CA GLU A 12 16.51 3.30 9.36
C GLU A 12 17.75 2.52 8.89
N GLN A 13 18.06 2.63 7.60
CA GLN A 13 19.26 2.10 6.97
C GLN A 13 19.86 3.19 6.08
N GLU A 14 21.18 3.37 6.17
CA GLU A 14 21.89 4.37 5.40
C GLU A 14 22.75 3.73 4.31
N TYR A 15 22.75 4.36 3.14
CA TYR A 15 23.45 3.91 1.95
C TYR A 15 24.35 5.02 1.41
N ALA A 16 25.60 4.68 1.09
CA ALA A 16 26.58 5.66 0.64
C ALA A 16 26.22 6.31 -0.71
N ASN A 17 25.61 5.54 -1.62
CA ASN A 17 25.27 5.97 -2.98
C ASN A 17 23.99 5.29 -3.49
N ARG A 18 23.49 5.75 -4.64
CA ARG A 18 22.24 5.25 -5.25
C ARG A 18 22.32 3.77 -5.64
N ALA A 19 23.49 3.29 -6.06
CA ALA A 19 23.67 1.88 -6.42
C ALA A 19 23.53 0.97 -5.19
N ALA A 20 24.14 1.36 -4.06
CA ALA A 20 24.02 0.65 -2.80
C ALA A 20 22.56 0.66 -2.29
N LEU A 21 21.85 1.79 -2.44
CA LEU A 21 20.43 1.88 -2.14
C LEU A 21 19.59 0.90 -2.98
N LEU A 22 19.85 0.83 -4.28
CA LEU A 22 19.12 -0.05 -5.20
C LEU A 22 19.34 -1.53 -4.83
N ILE A 23 20.58 -1.94 -4.56
CA ILE A 23 20.90 -3.29 -4.08
C ILE A 23 20.19 -3.58 -2.75
N GLY A 24 20.16 -2.61 -1.84
CA GLY A 24 19.45 -2.73 -0.56
C GLY A 24 17.94 -2.94 -0.74
N LEU A 25 17.32 -2.19 -1.65
CA LEU A 25 15.90 -2.34 -1.99
C LEU A 25 15.61 -3.68 -2.68
N GLU A 26 16.49 -4.17 -3.56
CA GLU A 26 16.40 -5.51 -4.15
C GLU A 26 16.46 -6.60 -3.09
N GLY A 27 17.31 -6.42 -2.08
CA GLY A 27 17.33 -7.30 -0.91
C GLY A 27 16.01 -7.30 -0.14
N GLU A 28 15.44 -6.12 0.14
CA GLU A 28 14.15 -6.01 0.83
C GLU A 28 12.98 -6.54 0.01
N GLU A 29 12.98 -6.38 -1.31
CA GLU A 29 11.98 -6.99 -2.20
C GLU A 29 12.01 -8.49 -2.14
N ASN A 30 13.20 -9.09 -2.30
CA ASN A 30 13.38 -10.52 -2.18
C ASN A 30 12.89 -11.03 -0.81
N ARG A 31 13.18 -10.30 0.27
CA ARG A 31 12.67 -10.62 1.61
C ARG A 31 11.14 -10.55 1.67
N CYS A 32 10.54 -9.51 1.10
CA CYS A 32 9.09 -9.34 1.08
C CYS A 32 8.40 -10.45 0.27
N LEU A 33 8.97 -10.83 -0.88
CA LEU A 33 8.50 -11.95 -1.70
C LEU A 33 8.59 -13.28 -0.96
N GLN A 34 9.71 -13.58 -0.31
CA GLN A 34 9.89 -14.82 0.48
C GLN A 34 8.90 -14.94 1.64
N LEU A 35 8.52 -13.80 2.24
CA LEU A 35 7.59 -13.73 3.36
C LEU A 35 6.14 -13.51 2.92
N ASN A 36 5.86 -13.47 1.61
CA ASN A 36 4.55 -13.14 1.04
C ASN A 36 3.93 -11.87 1.65
N MET A 37 4.75 -10.85 1.89
CA MET A 37 4.35 -9.60 2.50
C MET A 37 4.67 -8.41 1.61
N SER A 38 4.08 -7.25 1.93
CA SER A 38 4.46 -5.96 1.36
C SER A 38 4.91 -5.01 2.46
N ALA A 39 5.89 -4.18 2.16
CA ALA A 39 6.40 -3.16 3.05
C ALA A 39 6.50 -1.83 2.31
N THR A 40 6.18 -0.76 3.03
CA THR A 40 6.27 0.61 2.54
C THR A 40 7.47 1.28 3.20
N PHE A 41 8.26 1.98 2.38
CA PHE A 41 9.50 2.62 2.76
C PHE A 41 9.51 4.08 2.37
N TYR A 42 10.05 4.91 3.25
CA TYR A 42 10.44 6.28 2.95
C TYR A 42 11.92 6.34 2.59
N LEU A 43 12.20 6.87 1.41
CA LEU A 43 13.54 7.07 0.89
C LEU A 43 13.87 8.57 1.02
N PHE A 44 15.06 8.87 1.51
CA PHE A 44 15.59 10.21 1.64
C PHE A 44 16.95 10.31 0.96
N HIS A 45 17.12 11.33 0.11
CA HIS A 45 18.40 11.74 -0.40
C HIS A 45 18.90 12.90 0.44
N ILE A 46 20.05 12.73 1.09
CA ILE A 46 20.60 13.67 2.06
C ILE A 46 21.90 14.26 1.52
N ASP A 47 22.04 15.58 1.61
CA ASP A 47 23.26 16.30 1.24
C ASP A 47 24.40 16.07 2.25
N LYS A 48 25.60 16.54 1.91
CA LYS A 48 26.80 16.47 2.77
C LYS A 48 26.62 17.19 4.10
N GLN A 49 25.69 18.15 4.19
CA GLN A 49 25.36 18.91 5.38
C GLN A 49 24.23 18.27 6.21
N GLY A 50 23.73 17.09 5.81
CA GLY A 50 22.66 16.39 6.53
C GLY A 50 21.24 16.86 6.20
N ALA A 51 21.08 17.82 5.28
CA ALA A 51 19.77 18.28 4.83
C ALA A 51 19.15 17.31 3.82
N VAL A 52 17.83 17.07 3.92
CA VAL A 52 17.08 16.25 2.97
C VAL A 52 16.86 17.03 1.68
N ILE A 53 17.43 16.53 0.58
CA ILE A 53 17.32 17.08 -0.78
C ILE A 53 16.05 16.58 -1.46
N GLU A 54 15.74 15.30 -1.30
CA GLU A 54 14.68 14.61 -2.02
C GLU A 54 14.10 13.50 -1.14
N SER A 55 12.79 13.28 -1.21
CA SER A 55 12.11 12.22 -0.50
C SER A 55 11.11 11.50 -1.40
N MET A 56 10.96 10.19 -1.21
CA MET A 56 10.02 9.36 -1.96
C MET A 56 9.44 8.27 -1.07
N GLU A 57 8.18 7.92 -1.30
CA GLU A 57 7.55 6.75 -0.69
C GLU A 57 7.49 5.62 -1.72
N LEU A 58 7.85 4.41 -1.30
CA LEU A 58 7.92 3.25 -2.16
C LEU A 58 7.32 2.03 -1.46
N THR A 59 6.38 1.35 -2.10
CA THR A 59 5.81 0.09 -1.61
C THR A 59 6.34 -1.08 -2.43
N ILE A 60 6.88 -2.09 -1.74
CA ILE A 60 7.51 -3.28 -2.32
C ILE A 60 6.86 -4.53 -1.71
N PRO A 61 6.60 -5.59 -2.49
CA PRO A 61 6.74 -5.67 -3.95
C PRO A 61 5.64 -4.85 -4.65
N SER A 62 5.94 -4.28 -5.82
CA SER A 62 4.94 -3.60 -6.65
C SER A 62 3.95 -4.64 -7.24
N SER A 63 2.70 -4.24 -7.44
CA SER A 63 1.61 -5.14 -7.86
C SER A 63 1.66 -5.57 -9.34
N GLU A 64 2.71 -5.21 -10.06
CA GLU A 64 2.93 -5.47 -11.48
C GLU A 64 4.44 -5.71 -11.64
N ASP A 65 4.91 -6.43 -12.67
CA ASP A 65 6.31 -6.85 -12.92
C ASP A 65 7.34 -5.68 -13.08
N THR A 66 7.01 -4.51 -12.57
CA THR A 66 7.82 -3.31 -12.45
C THR A 66 9.05 -3.58 -11.59
N SER A 67 10.23 -3.48 -12.21
CA SER A 67 11.50 -3.58 -11.49
C SER A 67 11.66 -2.45 -10.47
N ILE A 68 12.38 -2.70 -9.36
CA ILE A 68 12.72 -1.65 -8.38
C ILE A 68 13.40 -0.45 -9.04
N LYS A 69 14.23 -0.70 -10.06
CA LYS A 69 14.90 0.36 -10.80
C LYS A 69 13.92 1.34 -11.45
N GLU A 70 12.80 0.83 -11.94
CA GLU A 70 11.73 1.60 -12.56
C GLU A 70 10.91 2.34 -11.50
N LEU A 71 10.57 1.67 -10.39
CA LEU A 71 9.92 2.31 -9.24
C LEU A 71 10.76 3.44 -8.62
N LEU A 72 12.09 3.25 -8.57
CA LEU A 72 13.02 4.25 -8.06
C LEU A 72 13.15 5.44 -9.03
N GLY A 73 12.84 5.24 -10.32
CA GLY A 73 12.83 6.28 -11.34
C GLY A 73 14.06 7.18 -11.31
N GLN A 74 13.82 8.49 -11.25
CA GLN A 74 14.87 9.52 -11.23
C GLN A 74 15.39 9.87 -9.83
N PHE A 75 14.90 9.21 -8.78
CA PHE A 75 15.30 9.50 -7.40
C PHE A 75 16.81 9.35 -7.21
N GLY A 76 17.45 10.37 -6.62
CA GLY A 76 18.88 10.36 -6.37
C GLY A 76 19.77 10.52 -7.61
N LEU A 77 19.20 10.80 -8.79
CA LEU A 77 19.96 11.25 -9.94
C LEU A 77 20.20 12.75 -9.80
N LYS A 78 21.45 13.19 -10.01
CA LYS A 78 21.75 14.62 -10.06
C LYS A 78 20.97 15.21 -11.23
N LYS A 79 20.07 16.16 -10.97
CA LYS A 79 19.48 16.98 -12.04
C LYS A 79 20.60 17.83 -12.60
N ASP A 80 21.14 17.42 -13.75
CA ASP A 80 22.07 18.25 -14.50
C ASP A 80 21.27 19.43 -15.07
N ASP A 81 21.27 20.55 -14.34
CA ASP A 81 20.84 21.84 -14.85
C ASP A 81 21.84 22.30 -15.93
N LYS A 82 21.72 21.76 -17.15
CA LYS A 82 21.95 22.44 -18.46
C LYS A 82 21.96 21.44 -19.64
N LYS A 83 21.09 21.77 -20.62
CA LYS A 83 21.17 21.49 -22.06
C LYS A 83 20.96 20.05 -22.55
N GLY A 84 19.71 19.80 -22.96
CA GLY A 84 19.36 19.45 -24.34
C GLY A 84 19.83 18.10 -24.88
N PHE A 85 18.95 17.11 -24.85
CA PHE A 85 18.91 16.07 -25.89
C PHE A 85 17.47 15.84 -26.35
N SER A 86 17.22 16.33 -27.56
CA SER A 86 16.09 15.98 -28.41
C SER A 86 16.09 14.48 -28.72
N ALA A 87 15.04 13.77 -28.33
CA ALA A 87 14.65 12.52 -28.97
C ALA A 87 13.33 12.75 -29.71
N ARG A 88 13.44 12.70 -31.03
CA ARG A 88 12.37 12.83 -32.01
C ARG A 88 11.33 11.72 -31.80
N PHE A 89 10.07 12.10 -31.65
CA PHE A 89 8.97 11.28 -32.16
C PHE A 89 8.09 12.16 -33.06
N ALA A 90 8.29 11.99 -34.36
CA ALA A 90 7.47 12.57 -35.40
C ALA A 90 6.78 11.42 -36.15
N LYS A 91 5.46 11.30 -35.99
CA LYS A 91 4.48 10.83 -37.00
C LYS A 91 3.07 11.10 -36.44
N LYS A 92 2.46 12.26 -36.72
CA LYS A 92 1.73 12.72 -37.92
C LYS A 92 0.34 12.09 -38.06
N THR A 93 -0.70 12.92 -37.89
CA THR A 93 -1.78 13.24 -38.85
C THR A 93 -2.59 14.45 -38.33
N THR A 94 -2.51 15.66 -38.91
CA THR A 94 -3.32 16.23 -40.04
C THR A 94 -4.66 16.82 -39.52
N THR A 95 -5.17 18.04 -39.78
CA THR A 95 -4.79 19.30 -40.47
C THR A 95 -5.94 20.29 -40.24
N LYS A 96 -5.68 21.60 -40.05
CA LYS A 96 -6.20 22.70 -40.89
C LYS A 96 -5.72 24.06 -40.40
N GLU A 97 -5.48 24.89 -41.40
CA GLU A 97 -4.59 26.03 -41.54
C GLU A 97 -5.46 27.26 -41.89
N SER A 98 -5.09 28.46 -41.42
CA SER A 98 -4.95 29.66 -42.27
C SER A 98 -4.55 30.87 -41.45
N GLN A 99 -3.42 31.46 -41.84
CA GLN A 99 -2.89 32.75 -41.42
C GLN A 99 -3.55 33.88 -42.23
N SER A 100 -3.54 35.11 -41.68
CA SER A 100 -3.28 36.31 -42.48
C SER A 100 -2.63 37.41 -41.62
N LEU A 101 -1.53 37.97 -42.14
CA LEU A 101 -0.79 39.15 -41.66
C LEU A 101 -1.23 40.40 -42.46
N ALA A 102 -1.37 41.55 -41.80
CA ALA A 102 -1.08 42.92 -42.29
C ALA A 102 -1.26 43.90 -41.11
N LYS A 103 -0.21 44.42 -40.44
CA LYS A 103 0.76 45.51 -40.74
C LYS A 103 0.22 46.96 -40.59
N GLN A 104 1.04 47.76 -39.88
CA GLN A 104 1.15 49.24 -39.74
C GLN A 104 0.46 49.81 -38.49
N GLU A 105 1.16 50.22 -37.42
CA GLU A 105 2.27 51.19 -37.22
C GLU A 105 1.82 52.67 -37.18
N ASN A 106 2.02 53.27 -35.98
CA ASN A 106 2.14 54.70 -35.64
C ASN A 106 0.85 55.55 -35.74
N GLN A 107 0.55 56.52 -34.87
CA GLN A 107 1.35 57.31 -33.94
C GLN A 107 0.43 58.04 -32.93
N VAL A 108 1.06 58.57 -31.89
CA VAL A 108 0.52 59.18 -30.67
C VAL A 108 0.21 60.67 -30.86
N SER A 109 -0.63 61.20 -29.95
CA SER A 109 -0.75 62.59 -29.44
C SER A 109 -2.11 63.21 -29.79
N GLU A 110 -3.06 63.26 -28.85
CA GLU A 110 -3.15 64.20 -27.71
C GLU A 110 -3.59 65.60 -28.16
N VAL A 111 -4.59 66.16 -27.46
CA VAL A 111 -4.65 67.53 -26.92
C VAL A 111 -6.12 68.00 -26.75
N THR A 112 -6.57 68.01 -25.48
CA THR A 112 -7.46 69.00 -24.80
C THR A 112 -8.91 69.20 -25.32
N SER A 113 -9.95 69.56 -24.54
CA SER A 113 -10.15 69.92 -23.13
C SER A 113 -11.64 70.25 -22.88
N HIS A 114 -11.96 70.48 -21.60
CA HIS A 114 -13.05 71.30 -21.03
C HIS A 114 -14.50 70.81 -21.22
N GLN A 115 -15.12 70.22 -20.20
CA GLN A 115 -15.72 70.83 -18.99
C GLN A 115 -17.19 71.28 -19.14
N ARG A 116 -18.02 70.60 -18.33
CA ARG A 116 -19.07 71.12 -17.42
C ARG A 116 -20.42 71.56 -17.99
N GLY A 117 -21.42 70.87 -17.44
CA GLY A 117 -22.63 71.44 -16.85
C GLY A 117 -23.90 70.68 -17.25
N SER A 118 -24.94 70.48 -16.46
CA SER A 118 -25.21 70.64 -15.03
C SER A 118 -26.73 70.41 -14.88
N LEU A 119 -27.14 69.45 -14.02
CA LEU A 119 -28.44 69.34 -13.31
C LEU A 119 -29.69 69.05 -14.20
N PHE A 120 -30.54 68.07 -13.86
CA PHE A 120 -31.64 68.20 -12.90
C PHE A 120 -32.27 66.83 -12.51
N LYS A 121 -32.61 66.69 -11.22
CA LYS A 121 -33.84 66.10 -10.59
C LYS A 121 -34.31 64.72 -11.12
N GLY A 122 -34.59 63.68 -10.33
CA GLY A 122 -34.82 63.51 -8.90
C GLY A 122 -35.46 62.11 -8.68
N ILE A 123 -35.55 61.69 -7.40
CA ILE A 123 -36.49 60.70 -6.83
C ILE A 123 -36.88 59.48 -7.69
N LEU A 124 -36.24 58.35 -7.41
CA LEU A 124 -36.63 56.93 -7.56
C LEU A 124 -35.29 56.19 -7.72
N TRP A 125 -34.71 55.57 -6.70
CA TRP A 125 -35.14 54.26 -6.24
C TRP A 125 -34.38 53.98 -4.93
N THR A 126 -34.97 54.34 -3.79
CA THR A 126 -34.60 53.69 -2.52
C THR A 126 -35.05 52.24 -2.64
N VAL A 127 -34.18 51.28 -2.29
CA VAL A 127 -34.25 49.81 -2.52
C VAL A 127 -33.40 49.40 -3.73
N PRO A 128 -32.07 49.24 -3.60
CA PRO A 128 -31.52 48.15 -2.79
C PRO A 128 -30.17 48.52 -2.16
N MET A 129 -30.17 49.42 -1.17
CA MET A 129 -29.02 49.62 -0.30
C MET A 129 -29.04 48.61 0.85
N PHE A 130 -29.28 47.31 0.59
CA PHE A 130 -29.22 46.24 1.61
C PHE A 130 -28.94 44.85 1.02
N LEU A 131 -28.21 44.75 -0.10
CA LEU A 131 -27.91 43.46 -0.74
C LEU A 131 -26.43 43.30 -1.15
N SER A 132 -25.50 44.02 -0.52
CA SER A 132 -24.07 43.92 -0.85
C SER A 132 -23.14 43.52 0.30
N LEU A 133 -23.65 42.99 1.42
CA LEU A 133 -22.79 42.59 2.55
C LEU A 133 -23.12 41.24 3.18
N THR A 134 -23.55 40.25 2.39
CA THR A 134 -23.67 38.85 2.87
C THR A 134 -23.01 37.80 1.97
N SER A 135 -22.24 38.19 0.95
CA SER A 135 -21.56 37.24 0.05
C SER A 135 -20.16 36.79 0.52
N LEU A 136 -19.62 37.30 1.64
CA LEU A 136 -18.25 36.98 2.05
C LEU A 136 -18.12 35.93 3.17
N ILE A 137 -19.23 35.49 3.78
CA ILE A 137 -19.17 34.58 4.95
C ILE A 137 -19.47 33.10 4.59
N LEU A 138 -19.95 32.79 3.39
CA LEU A 138 -20.17 31.40 2.95
C LEU A 138 -18.95 30.72 2.29
N ALA A 139 -17.82 31.41 2.18
CA ALA A 139 -16.57 30.82 1.65
C ALA A 139 -15.65 30.22 2.75
N LEU A 140 -15.94 30.46 4.03
CA LEU A 140 -15.15 29.95 5.16
C LEU A 140 -15.78 28.78 5.93
N GLN A 141 -16.96 28.30 5.50
CA GLN A 141 -17.59 27.10 6.05
C GLN A 141 -17.85 26.05 4.96
N LYS A 142 -16.86 25.79 4.12
CA LYS A 142 -16.78 24.51 3.42
C LYS A 142 -15.75 23.65 4.17
N PRO A 143 -16.13 22.60 4.91
CA PRO A 143 -15.17 21.52 5.10
C PRO A 143 -14.71 21.09 3.72
N ALA A 144 -13.42 20.81 3.58
CA ALA A 144 -12.83 20.31 2.35
C ALA A 144 -13.42 18.93 2.02
N GLU A 145 -14.57 18.90 1.38
CA GLU A 145 -15.01 17.73 0.62
C GLU A 145 -14.25 17.75 -0.70
N LEU A 146 -13.11 17.05 -0.71
CA LEU A 146 -12.51 16.61 -1.97
C LEU A 146 -13.55 15.74 -2.70
N PRO A 147 -13.67 15.86 -4.03
CA PRO A 147 -14.49 14.93 -4.80
C PRO A 147 -13.92 13.52 -4.56
N SER A 148 -14.68 12.69 -3.86
CA SER A 148 -14.46 11.25 -3.80
C SER A 148 -14.56 10.71 -5.22
N ALA A 149 -13.41 10.65 -5.89
CA ALA A 149 -13.22 9.76 -7.02
C ALA A 149 -13.62 8.36 -6.51
N SER A 150 -14.68 7.84 -7.11
CA SER A 150 -15.19 6.49 -7.01
C SER A 150 -14.31 5.54 -6.19
N HIS A 151 -14.79 5.17 -5.01
CA HIS A 151 -14.36 3.95 -4.35
C HIS A 151 -14.70 2.77 -5.30
N GLN A 152 -13.79 2.46 -6.22
CA GLN A 152 -13.64 1.09 -6.64
C GLN A 152 -13.05 0.36 -5.45
N GLU A 153 -13.81 -0.59 -4.92
CA GLU A 153 -13.42 -1.55 -3.91
C GLU A 153 -12.24 -2.39 -4.41
N MET A 154 -11.03 -1.81 -4.41
CA MET A 154 -9.82 -2.58 -4.56
C MET A 154 -9.38 -3.02 -3.17
N SER A 155 -9.76 -4.27 -2.86
CA SER A 155 -9.14 -5.18 -1.92
C SER A 155 -8.27 -4.51 -0.85
N LYS A 156 -8.84 -4.38 0.35
CA LYS A 156 -8.10 -4.21 1.60
C LYS A 156 -7.20 -5.44 1.79
N LYS A 157 -6.05 -5.49 1.09
CA LYS A 157 -4.97 -6.42 1.39
C LYS A 157 -4.39 -5.94 2.72
N GLN A 158 -4.96 -6.47 3.81
CA GLN A 158 -4.48 -6.23 5.16
C GLN A 158 -2.99 -6.54 5.18
N VAL A 159 -2.17 -5.52 5.43
CA VAL A 159 -0.79 -5.70 5.89
C VAL A 159 -0.88 -6.57 7.14
N THR A 160 -0.65 -7.87 6.95
CA THR A 160 -0.67 -8.83 8.03
C THR A 160 0.71 -8.73 8.65
N VAL A 161 0.82 -8.10 9.81
CA VAL A 161 1.98 -8.33 10.66
C VAL A 161 1.91 -9.82 11.00
N ILE A 162 2.66 -10.63 10.26
CA ILE A 162 2.74 -12.07 10.51
C ILE A 162 3.51 -12.22 11.82
N ASP A 163 2.76 -12.32 12.92
CA ASP A 163 3.30 -12.92 14.13
C ASP A 163 3.63 -14.37 13.78
N HIS A 164 4.92 -14.70 13.73
CA HIS A 164 5.40 -16.03 13.37
C HIS A 164 5.10 -17.07 14.47
N GLY A 165 4.82 -16.64 15.71
CA GLY A 165 4.49 -17.51 16.83
C GLY A 165 3.36 -18.51 16.54
N PRO A 166 2.15 -18.05 16.16
CA PRO A 166 1.04 -18.94 15.83
C PRO A 166 1.33 -19.84 14.62
N ASP A 167 2.09 -19.38 13.61
CA ASP A 167 2.46 -20.22 12.44
C ASP A 167 3.38 -21.37 12.85
N VAL A 168 4.44 -21.08 13.62
CA VAL A 168 5.37 -22.11 14.12
C VAL A 168 4.64 -23.13 14.98
N PHE A 169 3.78 -22.67 15.90
CA PHE A 169 2.95 -23.54 16.73
C PHE A 169 2.06 -24.46 15.87
N ALA A 170 1.34 -23.88 14.91
CA ALA A 170 0.41 -24.62 14.06
C ALA A 170 1.12 -25.66 13.19
N ARG A 171 2.28 -25.33 12.60
CA ARG A 171 3.08 -26.31 11.82
C ARG A 171 3.55 -27.48 12.68
N TYR A 172 3.89 -27.23 13.95
CA TYR A 172 4.27 -28.30 14.87
C TYR A 172 3.07 -29.18 15.25
N PHE A 173 1.91 -28.56 15.47
CA PHE A 173 0.65 -29.29 15.70
C PHE A 173 0.25 -30.16 14.51
N ILE A 174 0.38 -29.67 13.26
CA ILE A 174 -0.04 -30.38 12.04
C ILE A 174 0.60 -31.77 11.92
N GLY A 175 1.88 -31.91 12.28
CA GLY A 175 2.55 -33.21 12.30
C GLY A 175 1.90 -34.18 13.30
N SER A 176 1.62 -33.71 14.51
CA SER A 176 0.94 -34.51 15.54
C SER A 176 -0.51 -34.84 15.15
N TYR A 177 -1.20 -33.89 14.51
CA TYR A 177 -2.59 -34.02 14.07
C TYR A 177 -2.78 -35.18 13.09
N PHE A 178 -1.99 -35.23 12.01
CA PHE A 178 -2.11 -36.28 10.99
C PHE A 178 -1.44 -37.61 11.36
N SER A 179 -0.42 -37.60 12.22
CA SER A 179 0.20 -38.86 12.72
C SER A 179 -0.74 -39.64 13.66
N GLY A 180 -1.73 -38.96 14.23
CA GLY A 180 -2.64 -39.54 15.20
C GLY A 180 -1.99 -39.87 16.53
N SER A 181 -0.92 -39.15 16.93
CA SER A 181 -0.17 -39.39 18.16
C SER A 181 -0.85 -38.81 19.40
N ASP A 182 -0.66 -39.44 20.57
CA ASP A 182 -1.23 -38.98 21.84
C ASP A 182 -0.62 -37.65 22.33
N THR A 183 0.52 -37.24 21.76
CA THR A 183 1.14 -35.94 22.03
C THR A 183 0.25 -34.75 21.64
N ARG A 184 -0.79 -34.98 20.80
CA ARG A 184 -1.73 -33.95 20.35
C ARG A 184 -2.50 -33.31 21.50
N GLU A 185 -2.74 -34.00 22.61
CA GLU A 185 -3.43 -33.45 23.79
C GLU A 185 -2.76 -32.19 24.32
N LYS A 186 -1.43 -32.13 24.26
CA LYS A 186 -0.62 -31.00 24.74
C LYS A 186 -0.86 -29.70 23.96
N PHE A 187 -1.54 -29.79 22.81
CA PHE A 187 -1.87 -28.67 21.94
C PHE A 187 -3.31 -28.21 22.10
N LEU A 188 -4.19 -28.97 22.76
CA LEU A 188 -5.62 -28.70 22.81
C LEU A 188 -5.97 -27.80 24.00
N SER A 189 -6.97 -26.94 23.80
CA SER A 189 -7.62 -26.25 24.92
C SER A 189 -8.46 -27.23 25.72
N GLU A 190 -8.77 -26.87 26.98
CA GLU A 190 -9.59 -27.68 27.90
C GLU A 190 -10.98 -28.00 27.34
N ASP A 191 -11.46 -27.20 26.39
CA ASP A 191 -12.75 -27.34 25.73
C ASP A 191 -12.75 -28.37 24.58
N LEU A 192 -11.61 -28.97 24.23
CA LEU A 192 -11.46 -29.90 23.11
C LEU A 192 -10.84 -31.23 23.56
N SER A 193 -11.41 -32.33 23.09
CA SER A 193 -10.85 -33.68 23.27
C SER A 193 -10.10 -34.16 22.02
N ILE A 194 -9.31 -35.23 22.16
CA ILE A 194 -8.70 -35.93 21.01
C ILE A 194 -9.77 -36.36 20.01
N ASP A 195 -10.89 -36.88 20.51
CA ASP A 195 -11.92 -37.51 19.69
C ASP A 195 -12.63 -36.48 18.78
N ASP A 196 -12.73 -35.23 19.24
CA ASP A 196 -13.29 -34.12 18.47
C ASP A 196 -12.44 -33.75 17.25
N ILE A 197 -11.17 -34.15 17.23
CA ILE A 197 -10.19 -33.79 16.20
C ILE A 197 -9.63 -35.03 15.48
N ALA A 198 -10.31 -36.17 15.58
CA ALA A 198 -9.88 -37.39 14.91
C ALA A 198 -9.86 -37.21 13.38
N VAL A 199 -8.75 -37.63 12.75
CA VAL A 199 -8.56 -37.59 11.30
C VAL A 199 -7.87 -38.87 10.85
N ASP A 200 -8.11 -39.27 9.59
CA ASP A 200 -7.38 -40.36 8.95
C ASP A 200 -5.87 -40.13 9.03
N LYS A 201 -5.13 -41.17 9.40
CA LYS A 201 -3.68 -41.11 9.50
C LYS A 201 -3.07 -40.78 8.14
N ALA A 202 -2.17 -39.80 8.14
CA ALA A 202 -1.45 -39.39 6.95
C ALA A 202 -0.12 -38.75 7.32
N THR A 203 0.78 -38.63 6.34
CA THR A 203 2.04 -37.90 6.51
C THR A 203 1.97 -36.60 5.71
N PRO A 204 2.02 -35.43 6.38
CA PRO A 204 2.18 -34.16 5.68
C PRO A 204 3.51 -34.13 4.93
N THR A 205 3.48 -33.90 3.62
CA THR A 205 4.66 -33.76 2.76
C THR A 205 4.97 -32.31 2.43
N SER A 206 3.97 -31.43 2.50
CA SER A 206 4.12 -29.98 2.34
C SER A 206 3.10 -29.25 3.22
N VAL A 207 3.51 -28.12 3.82
CA VAL A 207 2.66 -27.26 4.65
C VAL A 207 2.96 -25.81 4.30
N LEU A 208 2.03 -25.17 3.59
CA LEU A 208 2.16 -23.79 3.14
C LEU A 208 1.09 -22.91 3.80
N LEU A 209 1.51 -21.85 4.48
CA LEU A 209 0.59 -20.86 5.05
C LEU A 209 -0.06 -20.08 3.90
N GLU A 210 -1.38 -20.20 3.76
CA GLU A 210 -2.19 -19.49 2.76
C GLU A 210 -2.63 -18.12 3.29
N SER A 211 -3.08 -18.07 4.55
CA SER A 211 -3.47 -16.81 5.19
C SER A 211 -3.44 -16.90 6.71
N GLN A 212 -3.31 -15.75 7.35
CA GLN A 212 -3.40 -15.60 8.80
C GLN A 212 -4.26 -14.38 9.13
N ARG A 213 -5.20 -14.55 10.07
CA ARG A 213 -6.02 -13.46 10.61
C ARG A 213 -5.88 -13.48 12.13
N THR A 214 -5.40 -12.39 12.70
CA THR A 214 -5.28 -12.24 14.15
C THR A 214 -6.34 -11.28 14.67
N ASN A 215 -7.03 -11.68 15.73
CA ASN A 215 -7.99 -10.87 16.47
C ASN A 215 -7.73 -11.04 17.98
N GLY A 216 -7.06 -10.04 18.58
CA GLY A 216 -6.60 -10.10 19.97
C GLY A 216 -5.66 -11.29 20.19
N ASP A 217 -5.97 -12.12 21.18
CA ASP A 217 -5.19 -13.33 21.51
C ASP A 217 -5.52 -14.54 20.63
N THR A 218 -6.42 -14.41 19.65
CA THR A 218 -6.85 -15.50 18.78
C THR A 218 -6.36 -15.29 17.36
N SER A 219 -5.74 -16.31 16.76
CA SER A 219 -5.31 -16.31 15.37
C SER A 219 -5.97 -17.46 14.61
N THR A 220 -6.51 -17.16 13.43
CA THR A 220 -6.99 -18.15 12.48
C THR A 220 -5.98 -18.28 11.34
N LEU A 221 -5.46 -19.48 11.14
CA LEU A 221 -4.45 -19.79 10.13
C LEU A 221 -5.03 -20.79 9.15
N THR A 222 -4.89 -20.50 7.87
CA THR A 222 -5.30 -21.40 6.79
C THR A 222 -4.07 -21.90 6.08
N TYR A 223 -3.95 -23.21 5.94
CA TYR A 223 -2.84 -23.89 5.28
C TYR A 223 -3.31 -24.63 4.04
N VAL A 224 -2.48 -24.63 3.01
CA VAL A 224 -2.51 -25.64 1.96
C VAL A 224 -1.54 -26.74 2.38
N ILE A 225 -2.05 -27.95 2.58
CA ILE A 225 -1.26 -29.10 2.98
C ILE A 225 -1.32 -30.17 1.90
N THR A 226 -0.17 -30.71 1.54
CA THR A 226 -0.11 -31.96 0.78
C THR A 226 0.12 -33.08 1.77
N ILE A 227 -0.73 -34.10 1.73
CA ILE A 227 -0.65 -35.27 2.60
C ILE A 227 -0.50 -36.53 1.76
N ARG A 228 0.27 -37.46 2.30
CA ARG A 228 0.38 -38.84 1.81
C ARG A 228 -0.43 -39.74 2.73
N ASP A 229 -1.45 -40.39 2.19
CA ASP A 229 -2.24 -41.37 2.95
C ASP A 229 -1.48 -42.70 3.14
N GLU A 230 -2.06 -43.63 3.91
CA GLU A 230 -1.49 -44.97 4.13
C GLU A 230 -1.35 -45.80 2.83
N LYS A 231 -2.02 -45.40 1.75
CA LYS A 231 -1.94 -46.03 0.43
C LYS A 231 -0.89 -45.36 -0.48
N GLU A 232 -0.01 -44.54 0.09
CA GLU A 232 1.01 -43.77 -0.62
C GLU A 232 0.45 -42.76 -1.63
N LYS A 233 -0.85 -42.45 -1.58
CA LYS A 233 -1.48 -41.48 -2.48
C LYS A 233 -1.33 -40.08 -1.93
N LEU A 234 -0.83 -39.18 -2.78
CA LEU A 234 -0.75 -37.75 -2.48
C LEU A 234 -2.10 -37.06 -2.74
N SER A 235 -2.51 -36.22 -1.80
CA SER A 235 -3.65 -35.32 -1.97
C SER A 235 -3.38 -33.97 -1.32
N SER A 236 -3.90 -32.90 -1.92
CA SER A 236 -3.84 -31.55 -1.33
C SER A 236 -5.16 -31.23 -0.65
N LYS A 237 -5.08 -30.67 0.55
CA LYS A 237 -6.23 -30.24 1.34
C LYS A 237 -5.97 -28.85 1.92
N ARG A 238 -7.05 -28.11 2.18
CA ARG A 238 -7.01 -26.86 2.93
C ARG A 238 -7.32 -27.15 4.39
N LEU A 239 -6.44 -26.77 5.30
CA LEU A 239 -6.58 -26.95 6.74
C LEU A 239 -6.72 -25.58 7.42
N GLU A 240 -7.83 -25.36 8.10
CA GLU A 240 -8.06 -24.17 8.92
C GLU A 240 -7.88 -24.50 10.40
N LEU A 241 -7.03 -23.72 11.07
CA LEU A 241 -6.72 -23.85 12.50
C LEU A 241 -7.04 -22.54 13.22
N THR A 242 -7.74 -22.65 14.35
CA THR A 242 -7.93 -21.51 15.26
C THR A 242 -7.11 -21.74 16.51
N VAL A 243 -6.13 -20.87 16.73
CA VAL A 243 -5.21 -20.94 17.87
C VAL A 243 -5.45 -19.76 18.80
N LYS A 244 -5.29 -19.97 20.10
CA LYS A 244 -5.41 -18.93 21.11
C LYS A 244 -4.15 -18.91 21.98
N LYS A 245 -3.61 -17.71 22.20
CA LYS A 245 -2.46 -17.50 23.07
C LYS A 245 -2.83 -17.85 24.51
N SER A 246 -1.97 -18.59 25.19
CA SER A 246 -2.19 -18.98 26.59
C SER A 246 -0.86 -19.11 27.30
N LYS A 247 -0.74 -18.45 28.46
CA LYS A 247 0.49 -18.47 29.29
C LYS A 247 0.73 -19.85 29.92
N ASN A 248 -0.32 -20.65 30.07
CA ASN A 248 -0.24 -22.00 30.67
C ASN A 248 0.03 -23.08 29.63
N ALA A 249 0.07 -22.74 28.34
CA ALA A 249 0.29 -23.70 27.27
C ALA A 249 1.77 -24.04 27.12
N THR A 250 2.07 -25.33 26.92
CA THR A 250 3.44 -25.84 26.68
C THR A 250 4.20 -25.05 25.61
N TYR A 251 3.49 -24.64 24.55
CA TYR A 251 4.06 -23.95 23.39
C TYR A 251 3.56 -22.50 23.26
N GLY A 252 2.97 -21.93 24.31
CA GLY A 252 2.43 -20.57 24.34
C GLY A 252 1.09 -20.35 23.61
N TYR A 253 0.60 -21.36 22.88
CA TYR A 253 -0.68 -21.36 22.19
C TYR A 253 -1.40 -22.69 22.37
N LEU A 254 -2.72 -22.69 22.21
CA LEU A 254 -3.58 -23.87 22.19
C LEU A 254 -4.53 -23.82 20.99
N ILE A 255 -4.89 -24.98 20.45
CA ILE A 255 -5.98 -25.15 19.51
C ILE A 255 -7.29 -24.87 20.26
N HIS A 256 -8.02 -23.87 19.80
CA HIS A 256 -9.22 -23.37 20.46
C HIS A 256 -10.53 -23.81 19.77
N LYS A 257 -10.44 -24.28 18.51
CA LYS A 257 -11.59 -24.85 17.78
C LYS A 257 -11.16 -26.08 17.00
N THR A 258 -12.11 -26.98 16.77
CA THR A 258 -11.93 -28.16 15.91
C THR A 258 -11.34 -27.75 14.55
N PRO A 259 -10.21 -28.36 14.13
CA PRO A 259 -9.63 -28.13 12.82
C PRO A 259 -10.61 -28.43 11.70
N ARG A 260 -10.62 -27.60 10.65
CA ARG A 260 -11.48 -27.83 9.48
C ARG A 260 -10.64 -28.22 8.28
N LEU A 261 -10.96 -29.37 7.71
CA LEU A 261 -10.26 -29.93 6.57
C LEU A 261 -11.17 -29.92 5.35
N ASN A 262 -10.80 -29.15 4.32
CA ASN A 262 -11.56 -28.97 3.10
C ASN A 262 -10.73 -29.43 1.88
N SER A 263 -11.40 -29.74 0.77
CA SER A 263 -10.71 -29.98 -0.50
C SER A 263 -9.98 -28.72 -0.97
N TYR A 264 -8.79 -28.90 -1.54
CA TYR A 264 -8.05 -27.85 -2.23
C TYR A 264 -8.19 -28.05 -3.75
N PRO A 265 -8.55 -27.00 -4.52
CA PRO A 265 -8.78 -27.08 -5.97
C PRO A 265 -7.51 -27.36 -6.77
#